data_AF-A0A0B6Y434-F1
#
_entry.id   AF-A0A0B6Y434-F1
#
_cell.length_a   1.000
_cell.length_b   1.000
_cell.length_c   1.000
_cell.angle_alpha   90.00
_cell.angle_beta   90.00
_cell.angle_gamma   90.00
#
_symmetry.space_group_name_H-M   'P 1'
#
loop_
_entity.id
_entity.type
_entity.pdbx_description
1 polymer ?
#
loop_
_entity_poly.entity_id
_entity_poly.type
_entity_poly.pdbx_seq_one_letter_code
_entity_poly.pdbx_strand_id
1 'polypeptide(L)'
;NTIQCSSILSTPSGQNVGDTTSVQCPTGGVLTGCNVYSKNGRAAGAYIEDKNGVDVCTAVNGFPRYSIEIGVQAVATCCQT
;
A
#
# COMPACT_ATOMS: atom_id res chain seq x y z
N ASN A 1 -0.71 6.58 -27.80
CA ASN A 1 -0.06 6.29 -26.49
C ASN A 1 -0.88 6.94 -25.39
N THR A 2 -1.74 6.15 -24.76
CA THR A 2 -2.60 6.63 -23.67
C THR A 2 -2.20 5.89 -22.42
N ILE A 3 -1.77 6.62 -21.39
CA ILE A 3 -1.41 6.01 -20.11
C ILE A 3 -2.70 5.49 -19.45
N GLN A 4 -2.72 4.21 -19.10
CA GLN A 4 -3.76 3.58 -18.30
C GLN A 4 -3.23 3.34 -16.91
N CYS A 5 -4.00 3.72 -15.89
CA CYS A 5 -3.63 3.53 -14.49
C CYS A 5 -4.71 2.78 -13.72
N SER A 6 -4.29 1.94 -12.78
CA SER A 6 -5.17 1.21 -11.87
C SER A 6 -4.67 1.31 -10.43
N SER A 7 -5.59 1.13 -9.48
CA SER A 7 -5.25 0.99 -8.06
C SER A 7 -5.17 -0.48 -7.71
N ILE A 8 -4.03 -0.92 -7.16
CA ILE A 8 -3.80 -2.29 -6.72
C ILE A 8 -3.70 -2.29 -5.20
N LEU A 9 -4.51 -3.12 -4.54
CA LEU A 9 -4.55 -3.22 -3.08
C LEU A 9 -3.78 -4.45 -2.61
N SER A 10 -3.05 -4.31 -1.51
CA SER A 10 -2.51 -5.45 -0.77
C SER A 10 -3.60 -6.20 0.00
N THR A 11 -3.25 -7.37 0.53
CA THR A 11 -3.98 -7.93 1.68
C THR A 11 -3.81 -7.03 2.91
N PRO A 12 -4.74 -7.06 3.88
CA PRO A 12 -4.56 -6.34 5.14
C PRO A 12 -3.26 -6.74 5.85
N SER A 13 -2.63 -5.78 6.52
CA SER A 13 -1.55 -6.04 7.46
C SER A 13 -2.05 -6.87 8.66
N GLY A 14 -1.14 -7.22 9.57
CA GLY A 14 -1.55 -7.58 10.92
C GLY A 14 -2.15 -6.40 11.70
N GLN A 15 -2.62 -6.66 12.92
CA GLN A 15 -3.33 -5.69 13.77
C GLN A 15 -2.42 -4.96 14.78
N ASN A 16 -1.16 -5.38 14.93
CA ASN A 16 -0.22 -4.75 15.84
C ASN A 16 0.31 -3.44 15.26
N VAL A 17 0.71 -2.52 16.14
CA VAL A 17 1.37 -1.28 15.73
C VAL A 17 2.70 -1.64 15.07
N GLY A 18 2.94 -1.09 13.88
CA GLY A 18 4.13 -1.35 13.08
C GLY A 18 3.99 -2.52 12.10
N ASP A 19 2.91 -3.31 12.16
CA ASP A 19 2.68 -4.37 11.16
C ASP A 19 2.59 -3.77 9.76
N THR A 20 3.37 -4.31 8.82
CA THR A 20 3.43 -3.82 7.44
C THR A 20 2.73 -4.76 6.48
N THR A 21 2.20 -4.21 5.40
CA THR A 21 1.79 -4.97 4.21
C THR A 21 2.28 -4.27 2.97
N SER A 22 2.50 -5.03 1.91
CA SER A 22 3.12 -4.53 0.69
C SER A 22 2.38 -5.03 -0.55
N VAL A 23 2.41 -4.23 -1.62
CA VAL A 23 1.91 -4.63 -2.93
C VAL A 23 2.79 -4.07 -4.04
N GLN A 24 2.97 -4.87 -5.08
CA GLN A 24 3.69 -4.51 -6.29
C GLN A 24 2.70 -4.30 -7.43
N CYS A 25 3.07 -3.48 -8.41
CA CYS A 25 2.37 -3.44 -9.67
C CYS A 25 2.47 -4.79 -10.41
N PRO A 26 1.43 -5.16 -11.19
CA PRO A 26 1.51 -6.31 -12.08
C PRO A 26 2.65 -6.12 -13.10
N THR A 27 3.14 -7.22 -13.66
CA THR A 27 4.22 -7.22 -14.66
C THR A 27 3.95 -6.19 -15.77
N GLY A 28 4.93 -5.31 -16.02
CA GLY A 28 4.83 -4.23 -17.01
C GLY A 28 4.23 -2.91 -16.49
N GLY A 29 3.63 -2.93 -15.30
CA GLY A 29 3.15 -1.71 -14.63
C GLY A 29 4.27 -1.00 -13.87
N VAL A 30 4.29 0.33 -13.96
CA VAL A 30 5.17 1.21 -13.18
C VAL A 30 4.42 1.73 -11.96
N LEU A 31 5.03 1.61 -10.78
CA LEU A 31 4.51 2.20 -9.55
C LEU A 31 4.71 3.71 -9.57
N THR A 32 3.63 4.48 -9.61
CA THR A 32 3.67 5.95 -9.68
C THR A 32 3.16 6.62 -8.41
N GLY A 33 2.55 5.86 -7.50
CA GLY A 33 2.04 6.36 -6.23
C GLY A 33 1.83 5.24 -5.22
N CYS A 34 1.95 5.58 -3.95
CA CYS A 34 1.71 4.67 -2.84
C CYS A 34 0.93 5.38 -1.74
N ASN A 35 -0.21 4.78 -1.35
CA ASN A 35 -1.09 5.29 -0.32
C ASN A 35 -1.44 4.16 0.67
N VAL A 36 -2.11 4.53 1.75
CA VAL A 36 -2.62 3.59 2.75
C VAL A 36 -4.13 3.74 2.90
N TYR A 37 -4.83 2.61 2.88
CA TYR A 37 -6.22 2.53 3.29
C TYR A 37 -6.31 1.99 4.71
N SER A 38 -7.07 2.68 5.55
CA SER A 38 -7.39 2.30 6.92
C SER A 38 -8.83 2.67 7.19
N LYS A 39 -9.67 1.68 7.52
CA LYS A 39 -11.09 1.88 7.79
C LYS A 39 -11.33 2.73 9.04
N ASN A 40 -10.48 2.56 10.07
CA ASN A 40 -10.64 3.16 11.39
C ASN A 40 -9.51 4.14 11.74
N GLY A 41 -8.80 4.66 10.73
CA GLY A 41 -7.80 5.72 10.87
C GLY A 41 -6.53 5.31 11.63
N ARG A 42 -6.23 4.02 11.72
CA ARG A 42 -5.00 3.47 12.34
C ARG A 42 -3.80 3.51 11.41
N ALA A 43 -3.77 4.31 10.34
CA ALA A 43 -2.59 4.37 9.47
C ALA A 43 -1.41 5.11 10.11
N ALA A 44 -0.19 4.55 9.99
CA ALA A 44 1.07 5.27 10.25
C ALA A 44 1.70 5.84 8.97
N GLY A 45 1.07 5.62 7.81
CA GLY A 45 1.51 6.11 6.50
C GLY A 45 1.77 4.98 5.51
N ALA A 46 2.29 5.37 4.34
CA ALA A 46 2.76 4.48 3.31
C ALA A 46 4.00 5.08 2.63
N TYR A 47 4.86 4.23 2.07
CA TYR A 47 6.06 4.63 1.36
C TYR A 47 6.39 3.65 0.25
N ILE A 48 7.19 4.12 -0.72
CA ILE A 48 7.77 3.28 -1.76
C ILE A 48 9.16 2.86 -1.29
N GLU A 49 9.46 1.57 -1.39
CA GLU A 49 10.79 1.03 -1.15
C GLU A 49 11.20 0.08 -2.28
N ASP A 50 12.50 0.10 -2.62
CA ASP A 50 13.09 -0.89 -3.50
C ASP A 50 13.28 -2.21 -2.75
N LYS A 51 12.71 -3.29 -3.29
CA LYS A 51 12.96 -4.67 -2.84
C LYS A 51 13.59 -5.47 -3.97
N ASN A 52 14.92 -5.47 -4.00
CA ASN A 52 15.73 -6.20 -4.99
C ASN A 52 15.53 -5.69 -6.42
N GLY A 53 15.57 -4.36 -6.61
CA GLY A 53 15.42 -3.74 -7.94
C GLY A 53 13.96 -3.58 -8.38
N VAL A 54 13.02 -3.67 -7.44
CA VAL A 54 11.58 -3.59 -7.69
C VAL A 54 10.94 -2.63 -6.71
N ASP A 55 10.28 -1.60 -7.21
CA ASP A 55 9.50 -0.68 -6.38
C ASP A 55 8.26 -1.37 -5.82
N VAL A 56 8.11 -1.31 -4.51
CA VAL A 56 6.99 -1.89 -3.77
C VAL A 56 6.33 -0.81 -2.92
N CYS A 57 5.00 -0.75 -2.96
CA CYS A 57 4.22 0.12 -2.10
C CYS A 57 3.97 -0.58 -0.75
N THR A 58 4.48 -0.01 0.34
CA THR A 58 4.34 -0.55 1.69
C THR A 58 3.50 0.39 2.56
N ALA A 59 2.50 -0.17 3.24
CA ALA A 59 1.69 0.53 4.24
C ALA A 59 1.99 0.01 5.64
N VAL A 60 1.90 0.91 6.63
CA VAL A 60 2.24 0.62 8.03
C VAL A 60 1.03 0.82 8.92
N ASN A 61 0.68 -0.22 9.68
CA ASN A 61 -0.34 -0.13 10.71
C ASN A 61 0.18 0.70 11.88
N GLY A 62 -0.66 1.58 12.39
CA GLY A 62 -0.36 2.59 13.39
C GLY A 62 -1.13 2.38 14.68
N PHE A 63 -1.04 3.40 15.53
CA PHE A 63 -1.64 3.36 16.86
C PHE A 63 -3.17 3.25 16.79
N PRO A 64 -3.80 2.55 17.76
CA PRO A 64 -5.25 2.60 17.95
C PRO A 64 -5.74 4.05 18.03
N ARG A 65 -6.72 4.38 17.21
CA ARG A 65 -7.43 5.67 17.28
C ARG A 65 -8.89 5.42 17.64
N TYR A 66 -9.73 5.25 16.63
CA TYR A 66 -11.18 5.27 16.81
C TYR A 66 -11.78 3.89 17.14
N SER A 67 -11.24 2.81 16.57
CA SER A 67 -11.73 1.44 16.79
C SER A 67 -10.68 0.39 16.39
N ILE A 68 -11.02 -0.90 16.54
CA ILE A 68 -10.22 -2.04 16.10
C ILE A 68 -10.16 -2.03 14.56
N GLU A 69 -8.95 -1.99 14.01
CA GLU A 69 -8.70 -2.12 12.57
C GLU A 69 -8.39 -3.60 12.27
N ILE A 70 -8.83 -4.11 11.12
CA ILE A 70 -8.52 -5.48 10.69
C ILE A 70 -7.09 -5.64 10.12
N GLY A 71 -6.37 -4.52 10.03
CA GLY A 71 -5.11 -4.32 9.31
C GLY A 71 -5.26 -3.20 8.26
N VAL A 72 -4.20 -2.42 8.04
CA VAL A 72 -4.18 -1.43 6.94
C VAL A 72 -3.88 -2.12 5.62
N GLN A 73 -4.23 -1.49 4.51
CA GLN A 73 -3.87 -1.97 3.16
C GLN A 73 -2.99 -0.95 2.45
N ALA A 74 -1.96 -1.43 1.76
CA ALA A 74 -1.20 -0.63 0.81
C ALA A 74 -2.02 -0.47 -0.47
N VAL A 75 -2.01 0.74 -1.04
CA VAL A 75 -2.71 1.08 -2.28
C VAL A 75 -1.69 1.65 -3.26
N ALA A 76 -1.26 0.79 -4.19
CA ALA A 76 -0.37 1.16 -5.28
C ALA A 76 -1.15 1.78 -6.43
N THR A 77 -0.66 2.89 -6.98
CA THR A 77 -1.08 3.41 -8.29
C THR A 77 -0.12 2.87 -9.34
N CYS A 78 -0.64 2.04 -10.25
CA CYS A 78 0.14 1.35 -11.26
C CYS A 78 -0.26 1.82 -12.64
N CYS A 79 0.70 2.32 -13.43
CA CYS A 79 0.44 2.89 -14.75
C CYS A 79 1.25 2.16 -15.83
N GLN A 80 0.69 2.05 -17.03
CA GLN A 80 1.34 1.48 -18.21
C GLN A 80 0.83 2.18 -19.49
N THR A 81 1.61 2.11 -20.57
CA THR A 81 1.31 2.73 -21.88
C THR A 81 0.71 1.77 -22.89
#